data_AF-X6MIL9-F1
#
_entry.id   AF-X6MIL9-F1
#
_cell.length_a   1.000
_cell.length_b   1.000
_cell.length_c   1.000
_cell.angle_alpha   90.00
_cell.angle_beta   90.00
_cell.angle_gamma   90.00
#
_symmetry.space_group_name_H-M   'P 1'
#
loop_
_entity.id
_entity.type
_entity.pdbx_description
1 polymer ?
#
loop_
_entity_poly.entity_id
_entity_poly.type
_entity_poly.pdbx_seq_one_letter_code
_entity_poly.pdbx_strand_id
1 'polypeptide(L)'
;MCKPLDNLDVCLCEFSGKELRAVPVIRIYGNIVSNGVKTCLHIHRYFPYLLVKIPATHVVSFGLQDLANAKKYAYEFALQLHNILSQEQNKKKVTNLNNNNNNNNNNDNNNNNNNLVQSPNTMYGSRDYVYKVSIVSALDFYGHYNTLEPFIKITCIHPSHVKWIAHVCSKKYIKNCVFQCYESHIPYLLHFLIDHNLFGMNSVHLQHWWVRQPLTLSGSSLHDQMAPTSRILSNNVPRQSYCEFEIDALASNILNVQQLIPIVRSDLHSPLFDMQIKLVPSLKLIWDWEHPKKKKKKKGLQWE
;
A
#
# COMPACT_ATOMS: atom_id res chain seq x y z
N MET A 1 -10.34 5.82 -1.03
CA MET A 1 -11.00 4.62 -0.48
C MET A 1 -12.26 4.36 -1.27
N CYS A 2 -12.53 3.10 -1.61
CA CYS A 2 -13.70 2.68 -2.38
C CYS A 2 -14.34 1.47 -1.69
N LYS A 3 -15.63 1.19 -1.96
CA LYS A 3 -16.23 -0.11 -1.61
C LYS A 3 -15.49 -1.20 -2.41
N PRO A 4 -15.15 -2.36 -1.81
CA PRO A 4 -14.50 -3.44 -2.54
C PRO A 4 -15.36 -3.89 -3.73
N LEU A 5 -14.74 -4.06 -4.88
CA LEU A 5 -15.37 -4.65 -6.06
C LEU A 5 -15.19 -6.17 -6.05
N ASP A 6 -16.28 -6.90 -6.28
CA ASP A 6 -16.24 -8.36 -6.37
C ASP A 6 -15.30 -8.81 -7.50
N ASN A 7 -14.55 -9.89 -7.27
CA ASN A 7 -13.50 -10.44 -8.14
C ASN A 7 -12.23 -9.59 -8.31
N LEU A 8 -12.30 -8.26 -8.16
CA LEU A 8 -11.15 -7.37 -8.37
C LEU A 8 -10.45 -6.95 -7.06
N ASP A 9 -11.20 -6.74 -5.99
CA ASP A 9 -10.67 -6.40 -4.67
C ASP A 9 -10.70 -7.60 -3.73
N VAL A 10 -10.18 -7.40 -2.52
CA VAL A 10 -10.34 -8.33 -1.40
C VAL A 10 -11.54 -7.85 -0.58
N CYS A 11 -12.51 -8.74 -0.36
CA CYS A 11 -13.75 -8.41 0.35
C CYS A 11 -13.70 -8.78 1.84
N LEU A 12 -12.77 -9.65 2.24
CA LEU A 12 -12.56 -10.08 3.62
C LEU A 12 -11.19 -9.61 4.12
N CYS A 13 -11.14 -9.22 5.38
CA CYS A 13 -9.92 -8.91 6.09
C CYS A 13 -9.21 -10.21 6.46
N GLU A 14 -7.97 -10.40 5.98
CA GLU A 14 -7.19 -11.61 6.23
C GLU A 14 -6.87 -11.81 7.72
N PHE A 15 -6.71 -10.71 8.47
CA PHE A 15 -6.41 -10.75 9.89
C PHE A 15 -7.64 -11.05 10.76
N SER A 16 -8.77 -10.38 10.52
CA SER A 16 -9.97 -10.47 11.39
C SER A 16 -11.04 -11.44 10.88
N GLY A 17 -10.96 -11.86 9.61
CA GLY A 17 -12.00 -12.63 8.91
C GLY A 17 -13.28 -11.84 8.61
N LYS A 18 -13.35 -10.55 8.95
CA LYS A 18 -14.54 -9.71 8.76
C LYS A 18 -14.59 -9.11 7.37
N GLU A 19 -15.79 -8.75 6.92
CA GLU A 19 -15.99 -8.01 5.67
C GLU A 19 -15.34 -6.62 5.71
N LEU A 20 -14.63 -6.30 4.64
CA LEU A 20 -14.03 -5.00 4.41
C LEU A 20 -15.08 -4.03 3.90
N ARG A 21 -15.27 -2.92 4.62
CA ARG A 21 -16.18 -1.85 4.20
C ARG A 21 -15.57 -0.95 3.12
N ALA A 22 -14.25 -0.84 3.10
CA ALA A 22 -13.53 -0.02 2.14
C ALA A 22 -12.11 -0.52 1.92
N VAL A 23 -11.60 -0.33 0.70
CA VAL A 23 -10.24 -0.64 0.27
C VAL A 23 -9.58 0.57 -0.39
N PRO A 24 -8.24 0.67 -0.35
CA PRO A 24 -7.53 1.71 -1.06
C PRO A 24 -7.43 1.36 -2.55
N VAL A 25 -7.79 2.33 -3.40
CA VAL A 25 -7.66 2.25 -4.86
C VAL A 25 -6.89 3.49 -5.29
N ILE A 26 -5.78 3.29 -6.01
CA ILE A 26 -4.96 4.39 -6.53
C ILE A 26 -5.47 4.72 -7.94
N ARG A 27 -5.68 6.01 -8.22
CA ARG A 27 -6.05 6.48 -9.56
C ARG A 27 -4.87 7.15 -10.22
N ILE A 28 -4.50 6.68 -11.41
CA ILE A 28 -3.42 7.22 -12.22
C ILE A 28 -4.05 7.83 -13.48
N TYR A 29 -3.78 9.11 -13.71
CA TYR A 29 -4.25 9.82 -14.89
C TYR A 29 -3.11 9.95 -15.89
N GLY A 30 -3.37 9.62 -17.14
CA GLY A 30 -2.38 9.71 -18.22
C GLY A 30 -2.99 9.46 -19.58
N ASN A 31 -2.14 9.32 -20.58
CA ASN A 31 -2.55 8.99 -21.94
C ASN A 31 -2.06 7.59 -22.31
N ILE A 32 -2.84 6.86 -23.10
CA ILE A 32 -2.38 5.61 -23.71
C ILE A 32 -1.28 5.95 -24.71
N VAL A 33 -0.11 5.32 -24.58
CA VAL A 33 1.10 5.67 -25.34
C VAL A 33 0.91 5.51 -26.86
N SER A 34 0.11 4.54 -27.30
CA SER A 34 -0.06 4.24 -28.73
C SER A 34 -0.97 5.21 -29.49
N ASN A 35 -1.98 5.77 -28.83
CA ASN A 35 -3.01 6.59 -29.49
C ASN A 35 -3.28 7.95 -28.82
N GLY A 36 -2.64 8.24 -27.68
CA GLY A 36 -2.75 9.50 -26.97
C GLY A 36 -4.05 9.70 -26.18
N VAL A 37 -4.94 8.71 -26.15
CA VAL A 37 -6.28 8.83 -25.55
C VAL A 37 -6.19 8.97 -24.03
N LYS A 38 -6.93 9.93 -23.47
CA LYS A 38 -6.92 10.23 -22.03
C LYS A 38 -7.54 9.08 -21.26
N THR A 39 -6.82 8.57 -20.28
CA THR A 39 -7.19 7.35 -19.57
C THR A 39 -7.01 7.52 -18.06
N CYS A 40 -7.99 7.05 -17.30
CA CYS A 40 -7.89 6.89 -15.86
C CYS A 40 -7.72 5.40 -15.53
N LEU A 41 -6.58 5.08 -14.93
CA LEU A 41 -6.22 3.74 -14.48
C LEU A 41 -6.48 3.61 -12.97
N HIS A 42 -7.33 2.67 -12.60
CA HIS A 42 -7.61 2.28 -11.22
C HIS A 42 -6.72 1.09 -10.84
N ILE A 43 -5.85 1.28 -9.85
CA ILE A 43 -4.99 0.22 -9.32
C ILE A 43 -5.59 -0.33 -8.04
N HIS A 44 -5.86 -1.63 -8.06
CA HIS A 44 -6.47 -2.40 -6.98
C HIS A 44 -5.45 -3.22 -6.21
N ARG A 45 -5.81 -3.58 -4.96
CA ARG A 45 -5.05 -4.48 -4.07
C ARG A 45 -3.63 -4.02 -3.69
N TYR A 46 -3.36 -2.71 -3.72
CA TYR A 46 -2.15 -2.15 -3.12
C TYR A 46 -2.44 -1.55 -1.74
N PHE A 47 -2.02 -2.23 -0.67
CA PHE A 47 -2.29 -1.79 0.70
C PHE A 47 -1.06 -1.13 1.35
N PRO A 48 -1.25 -0.06 2.14
CA PRO A 48 -0.18 0.57 2.91
C PRO A 48 0.38 -0.41 3.95
N TYR A 49 1.66 -0.28 4.28
CA TYR A 49 2.31 -1.12 5.29
C TYR A 49 3.39 -0.37 6.06
N LEU A 50 3.83 -0.97 7.17
CA LEU A 50 5.05 -0.62 7.91
C LEU A 50 5.68 -1.91 8.46
N LEU A 51 6.94 -1.82 8.88
CA LEU A 51 7.67 -2.96 9.45
C LEU A 51 7.99 -2.74 10.92
N VAL A 52 8.01 -3.82 11.70
CA VAL A 52 8.45 -3.85 13.10
C VAL A 52 9.41 -5.02 13.30
N LYS A 53 10.59 -4.76 13.84
CA LYS A 53 11.60 -5.79 14.09
C LYS A 53 11.13 -6.76 15.17
N ILE A 54 11.33 -8.07 14.96
CA ILE A 54 11.05 -9.07 16.00
C ILE A 54 12.26 -9.16 16.94
N PRO A 55 12.08 -9.04 18.26
CA PRO A 55 13.18 -9.21 19.21
C PRO A 55 13.82 -10.60 19.11
N ALA A 56 15.15 -10.66 19.21
CA ALA A 56 15.93 -11.91 19.14
C ALA A 56 15.52 -12.95 20.21
N THR A 57 14.87 -12.53 21.30
CA THR A 57 14.33 -13.43 22.32
C THR A 57 13.23 -14.35 21.80
N HIS A 58 12.59 -14.02 20.68
CA HIS A 58 11.50 -14.79 20.09
C HIS A 58 11.90 -15.55 18.82
N VAL A 59 13.06 -15.23 18.24
CA VAL A 59 13.59 -15.87 17.03
C VAL A 59 15.11 -15.92 17.16
N VAL A 60 15.64 -17.13 17.34
CA VAL A 60 17.08 -17.35 17.58
C VAL A 60 17.80 -17.80 16.30
N SER A 61 17.10 -18.45 15.36
CA SER A 61 17.63 -18.88 14.06
C SER A 61 16.58 -18.83 12.93
N PHE A 62 16.98 -19.10 11.67
CA PHE A 62 16.07 -19.26 10.52
C PHE A 62 15.66 -20.73 10.32
N GLY A 63 15.25 -21.41 11.39
CA GLY A 63 14.68 -22.77 11.33
C GLY A 63 13.16 -22.79 11.08
N LEU A 64 12.59 -23.96 10.75
CA LEU A 64 11.14 -24.13 10.60
C LEU A 64 10.38 -23.80 11.90
N GLN A 65 10.93 -24.18 13.05
CA GLN A 65 10.36 -23.90 14.37
C GLN A 65 10.36 -22.40 14.68
N ASP A 66 11.42 -21.71 14.26
CA ASP A 66 11.57 -20.27 14.44
C ASP A 66 10.53 -19.49 13.63
N LEU A 67 10.19 -19.96 12.43
CA LEU A 67 9.13 -19.34 11.62
C LEU A 67 7.75 -19.47 12.29
N ALA A 68 7.46 -20.62 12.91
CA ALA A 68 6.21 -20.82 13.65
C ALA A 68 6.14 -19.89 14.88
N ASN A 69 7.23 -19.78 15.63
CA ASN A 69 7.34 -18.85 16.77
C ASN A 69 7.19 -17.39 16.32
N ALA A 70 7.84 -16.99 15.22
CA ALA A 70 7.73 -15.66 14.65
C ALA A 70 6.28 -15.34 14.22
N LYS A 71 5.61 -16.28 13.55
CA LYS A 71 4.19 -16.14 13.15
C LYS A 71 3.29 -16.00 14.36
N LYS A 72 3.48 -16.83 15.41
CA LYS A 72 2.73 -16.73 16.66
C LYS A 72 2.94 -15.37 17.32
N TYR A 73 4.20 -14.94 17.45
CA TYR A 73 4.54 -13.64 18.03
C TYR A 73 3.89 -12.48 17.25
N ALA A 74 3.93 -12.52 15.92
CA ALA A 74 3.34 -11.50 15.07
C ALA A 74 1.81 -11.44 15.18
N TYR A 75 1.15 -12.60 15.29
CA TYR A 75 -0.29 -12.66 15.51
C TYR A 75 -0.68 -12.06 16.87
N GLU A 76 0.01 -12.45 17.95
CA GLU A 76 -0.21 -11.86 19.28
C GLU A 76 0.05 -10.36 19.31
N PHE A 77 1.10 -9.90 18.63
CA PHE A 77 1.42 -8.48 18.48
C PHE A 77 0.27 -7.73 17.81
N ALA A 78 -0.23 -8.24 16.69
CA ALA A 78 -1.31 -7.62 15.95
C ALA A 78 -2.64 -7.64 16.71
N LEU A 79 -2.91 -8.69 17.49
CA LEU A 79 -4.09 -8.77 18.36
C LEU A 79 -4.04 -7.71 19.47
N GLN A 80 -2.91 -7.54 20.14
CA GLN A 80 -2.74 -6.47 21.12
C GLN A 80 -2.91 -5.09 20.50
N LEU A 81 -2.29 -4.88 19.33
CA LEU A 81 -2.43 -3.64 18.56
C LEU A 81 -3.91 -3.35 18.22
N HIS A 82 -4.67 -4.34 17.74
CA HIS A 82 -6.10 -4.18 17.43
C HIS A 82 -6.91 -3.75 18.66
N ASN A 83 -6.65 -4.37 19.81
CA ASN A 83 -7.35 -4.06 21.06
C ASN A 83 -7.07 -2.62 21.53
N ILE A 84 -5.80 -2.20 21.50
CA ILE A 84 -5.39 -0.84 21.90
C ILE A 84 -6.02 0.21 21.00
N LEU A 85 -5.96 0.02 19.67
CA LEU A 85 -6.53 0.95 18.70
C LEU A 85 -8.06 1.06 18.86
N SER A 86 -8.73 -0.05 19.16
CA SER A 86 -10.17 -0.05 19.43
C SER A 86 -10.52 0.74 20.69
N GLN A 87 -9.71 0.65 21.75
CA GLN A 87 -9.92 1.40 23.00
C GLN A 87 -9.68 2.90 22.85
N GLU A 88 -8.60 3.31 22.16
CA GLU A 88 -8.28 4.74 21.95
C GLU A 88 -9.37 5.50 21.20
N GLN A 89 -10.06 4.83 20.27
CA GLN A 89 -11.17 5.45 19.52
C GLN A 89 -12.42 5.62 20.37
N ASN A 90 -12.70 4.64 21.25
CA ASN A 90 -13.82 4.75 22.19
C ASN A 90 -13.59 5.90 23.18
N LYS A 91 -12.35 6.11 23.66
CA LYS A 91 -12.01 7.28 24.48
C LYS A 91 -12.32 8.60 23.77
N LYS A 92 -11.89 8.76 22.52
CA LYS A 92 -12.18 9.98 21.72
C LYS A 92 -13.68 10.22 21.53
N LYS A 93 -14.47 9.17 21.31
CA LYS A 93 -15.94 9.30 21.20
C LYS A 93 -16.58 9.73 22.52
N VAL A 94 -16.21 9.10 23.64
CA VAL A 94 -16.74 9.45 24.96
C VAL A 94 -16.40 10.89 25.34
N THR A 95 -15.16 11.32 25.11
CA THR A 95 -14.76 12.72 25.38
C THR A 95 -15.55 13.71 24.51
N ASN A 96 -15.81 13.40 23.24
CA ASN A 96 -16.60 14.26 22.36
C ASN A 96 -18.09 14.32 22.75
N LEU A 97 -18.69 13.21 23.22
CA LEU A 97 -20.07 13.23 23.72
C LEU A 97 -20.19 14.11 24.98
N ASN A 98 -19.25 13.99 25.91
CA ASN A 98 -19.28 14.78 27.15
C ASN A 98 -19.11 16.29 26.88
N ASN A 99 -18.29 16.68 25.91
CA ASN A 99 -18.13 18.09 25.53
C ASN A 99 -19.37 18.67 24.84
N ASN A 100 -20.11 17.87 24.06
CA ASN A 100 -21.36 18.32 23.45
C ASN A 100 -22.48 18.50 24.49
N ASN A 101 -22.54 17.63 25.50
CA ASN A 101 -23.52 17.77 26.59
C ASN A 101 -23.24 19.02 27.46
N ASN A 102 -21.97 19.36 27.69
CA ASN A 102 -21.62 20.57 28.43
C ASN A 102 -21.96 21.88 27.69
N ASN A 103 -22.12 21.85 26.37
CA ASN A 103 -22.54 23.02 25.59
C ASN A 103 -24.07 23.17 25.44
N ASN A 104 -24.85 22.17 25.85
CA ASN A 104 -26.31 22.17 25.76
C ASN A 104 -27.02 22.38 27.11
N ASN A 105 -26.30 22.69 28.19
CA ASN A 105 -26.92 23.01 29.48
C ASN A 105 -27.35 24.49 29.55
N ASN A 106 -28.27 24.88 28.68
CA ASN A 106 -29.25 25.93 28.96
C ASN A 106 -30.61 25.46 28.45
N ASN A 107 -31.51 25.31 29.44
CA ASN A 107 -32.95 25.11 29.40
C ASN A 107 -33.50 23.67 29.46
N ASP A 108 -34.34 23.56 30.50
CA ASP A 108 -35.50 22.70 30.71
C ASP A 108 -35.28 21.32 31.36
N ASN A 109 -35.41 21.37 32.69
CA ASN A 109 -35.88 20.28 33.53
C ASN A 109 -37.17 19.69 32.95
N ASN A 110 -37.14 18.42 32.58
CA ASN A 110 -38.27 17.55 32.83
C ASN A 110 -37.82 16.11 33.08
N ASN A 111 -38.17 15.62 34.25
CA ASN A 111 -38.14 14.21 34.62
C ASN A 111 -38.85 13.39 33.55
N ASN A 112 -38.25 12.27 33.15
CA ASN A 112 -38.98 11.03 32.98
C ASN A 112 -38.05 9.83 33.08
N ASN A 113 -38.36 8.99 34.07
CA ASN A 113 -37.88 7.63 34.20
C ASN A 113 -38.13 6.87 32.90
N ASN A 114 -37.10 6.29 32.30
CA ASN A 114 -37.25 5.16 31.41
C ASN A 114 -36.12 4.16 31.66
N ASN A 115 -36.55 2.97 32.08
CA ASN A 115 -35.76 1.77 32.23
C ASN A 115 -34.77 1.60 31.06
N LEU A 116 -33.51 1.31 31.38
CA LEU A 116 -32.55 0.79 30.41
C LEU A 116 -33.02 -0.59 29.95
N VAL A 117 -33.92 -0.60 28.97
CA VAL A 117 -34.02 -1.71 28.03
C VAL A 117 -32.69 -1.72 27.29
N GLN A 118 -31.82 -2.68 27.63
CA GLN A 118 -30.67 -3.00 26.80
C GLN A 118 -31.19 -3.39 25.41
N SER A 119 -31.18 -2.44 24.48
CA SER A 119 -31.45 -2.73 23.08
C SER A 119 -30.41 -3.75 22.60
N PRO A 120 -30.82 -4.93 22.13
CA PRO A 120 -29.92 -5.84 21.48
C PRO A 120 -29.68 -5.26 20.08
N ASN A 121 -28.52 -4.63 19.87
CA ASN A 121 -27.78 -4.53 18.59
C ASN A 121 -26.84 -3.32 18.59
N THR A 122 -25.59 -3.53 19.00
CA THR A 122 -24.46 -2.85 18.33
C THR A 122 -23.66 -3.91 17.58
N MET A 123 -24.32 -4.54 16.61
CA MET A 123 -23.71 -5.43 15.62
C MET A 123 -22.98 -4.63 14.51
N TYR A 124 -22.63 -3.37 14.77
CA TYR A 124 -21.74 -2.58 13.91
C TYR A 124 -20.29 -2.86 14.31
N GLY A 125 -19.75 -3.96 13.77
CA GLY A 125 -18.45 -4.52 14.11
C GLY A 125 -17.32 -3.48 14.16
N SER A 126 -16.40 -3.70 15.11
CA SER A 126 -15.19 -2.90 15.34
C SER A 126 -14.49 -2.59 14.02
N ARG A 127 -14.02 -1.35 13.85
CA ARG A 127 -13.23 -0.96 12.69
C ARG A 127 -11.93 -1.76 12.71
N ASP A 128 -11.64 -2.48 11.64
CA ASP A 128 -10.35 -3.13 11.47
C ASP A 128 -9.31 -2.12 10.97
N TYR A 129 -8.12 -2.17 11.55
CA TYR A 129 -7.00 -1.29 11.19
C TYR A 129 -5.94 -2.01 10.35
N VAL A 130 -5.72 -3.28 10.70
CA VAL A 130 -4.78 -4.20 10.08
C VAL A 130 -5.55 -5.09 9.12
N TYR A 131 -5.08 -5.16 7.87
CA TYR A 131 -5.60 -6.05 6.84
C TYR A 131 -4.97 -7.44 6.96
N LYS A 132 -3.64 -7.50 7.03
CA LYS A 132 -2.87 -8.75 7.17
C LYS A 132 -1.55 -8.52 7.88
N VAL A 133 -0.98 -9.60 8.39
CA VAL A 133 0.33 -9.61 9.06
C VAL A 133 1.16 -10.73 8.44
N SER A 134 2.38 -10.41 8.01
CA SER A 134 3.29 -11.38 7.42
C SER A 134 4.69 -11.23 7.98
N ILE A 135 5.46 -12.32 8.00
CA ILE A 135 6.88 -12.29 8.37
C ILE A 135 7.71 -12.02 7.12
N VAL A 136 8.64 -11.08 7.21
CA VAL A 136 9.61 -10.77 6.16
C VAL A 136 11.02 -10.79 6.73
N SER A 137 11.99 -11.11 5.88
CA SER A 137 13.40 -11.10 6.24
C SER A 137 14.03 -9.86 5.64
N ALA A 138 14.67 -9.02 6.45
CA ALA A 138 15.21 -7.73 5.99
C ALA A 138 16.49 -7.35 6.76
N LEU A 139 17.23 -6.38 6.22
CA LEU A 139 18.39 -5.76 6.86
C LEU A 139 18.01 -4.37 7.36
N ASP A 140 18.46 -4.03 8.56
CA ASP A 140 18.43 -2.65 9.04
C ASP A 140 19.35 -1.78 8.17
N PHE A 141 18.80 -0.71 7.60
CA PHE A 141 19.58 0.23 6.77
C PHE A 141 20.54 1.08 7.62
N TYR A 142 20.09 1.51 8.79
CA TYR A 142 20.88 2.34 9.70
C TYR A 142 21.79 1.48 10.55
N GLY A 143 23.08 1.45 10.20
CA GLY A 143 24.09 0.63 10.87
C GLY A 143 24.75 -0.35 9.90
N HIS A 144 25.78 -1.05 10.36
CA HIS A 144 26.48 -2.06 9.57
C HIS A 144 26.02 -3.46 9.99
N TYR A 145 24.93 -3.93 9.37
CA TYR A 145 24.37 -5.25 9.59
C TYR A 145 24.56 -6.14 8.35
N ASN A 146 25.08 -7.34 8.58
CA ASN A 146 25.36 -8.33 7.53
C ASN A 146 24.44 -9.56 7.60
N THR A 147 23.54 -9.60 8.58
CA THR A 147 22.66 -10.75 8.83
C THR A 147 21.22 -10.30 8.69
N LEU A 148 20.50 -11.00 7.81
CA LEU A 148 19.06 -10.79 7.67
C LEU A 148 18.37 -11.10 8.99
N GLU A 149 17.41 -10.27 9.37
CA GLU A 149 16.65 -10.43 10.61
C GLU A 149 15.14 -10.49 10.30
N PRO A 150 14.35 -11.14 11.16
CA PRO A 150 12.91 -11.25 10.97
C PRO A 150 12.19 -9.96 11.39
N PHE A 151 11.30 -9.49 10.50
CA PHE A 151 10.41 -8.35 10.72
C PHE A 151 8.96 -8.76 10.53
N ILE A 152 8.08 -8.11 11.29
CA ILE A 152 6.62 -8.15 11.08
C ILE A 152 6.27 -7.07 10.06
N LYS A 153 5.74 -7.48 8.90
CA LYS A 153 5.10 -6.58 7.95
C LYS A 153 3.63 -6.45 8.30
N ILE A 154 3.25 -5.27 8.81
CA ILE A 154 1.87 -4.94 9.18
C ILE A 154 1.24 -4.22 8.00
N THR A 155 0.35 -4.91 7.29
CA THR A 155 -0.40 -4.31 6.18
C THR A 155 -1.67 -3.69 6.73
N CYS A 156 -1.89 -2.41 6.46
CA CYS A 156 -2.98 -1.61 6.99
C CYS A 156 -4.12 -1.49 5.98
N ILE A 157 -5.37 -1.38 6.45
CA ILE A 157 -6.54 -1.21 5.56
C ILE A 157 -6.58 0.20 4.95
N HIS A 158 -6.19 1.23 5.72
CA HIS A 158 -6.25 2.62 5.29
C HIS A 158 -4.88 3.30 5.42
N PRO A 159 -4.45 4.15 4.46
CA PRO A 159 -3.16 4.86 4.52
C PRO A 159 -2.92 5.67 5.79
N SER A 160 -3.95 6.32 6.32
CA SER A 160 -3.86 7.10 7.57
C SER A 160 -3.56 6.25 8.81
N HIS A 161 -3.82 4.93 8.77
CA HIS A 161 -3.59 4.06 9.92
C HIS A 161 -2.09 3.83 10.17
N VAL A 162 -1.24 3.95 9.14
CA VAL A 162 0.22 3.70 9.25
C VAL A 162 0.84 4.57 10.35
N LYS A 163 0.60 5.89 10.30
CA LYS A 163 1.15 6.84 11.28
C LYS A 163 0.63 6.59 12.69
N TRP A 164 -0.64 6.20 12.81
CA TRP A 164 -1.25 5.96 14.11
C TRP A 164 -0.79 4.64 14.74
N ILE A 165 -0.66 3.57 13.93
CA ILE A 165 -0.03 2.32 14.37
C ILE A 165 1.41 2.59 14.80
N ALA A 166 2.18 3.35 14.02
CA ALA A 166 3.54 3.73 14.38
C ALA A 166 3.60 4.50 15.71
N HIS A 167 2.65 5.41 15.93
CA HIS A 167 2.52 6.11 17.21
C HIS A 167 2.27 5.13 18.37
N VAL A 168 1.31 4.21 18.25
CA VAL A 168 1.00 3.22 19.30
C VAL A 168 2.19 2.32 19.58
N CYS A 169 2.90 1.85 18.55
CA CYS A 169 4.12 1.05 18.67
C CYS A 169 5.26 1.79 19.38
N SER A 170 5.38 3.11 19.20
CA SER A 170 6.39 3.93 19.88
C SER A 170 6.11 4.15 21.37
N LYS A 171 4.91 3.78 21.85
CA LYS A 171 4.54 3.80 23.27
C LYS A 171 4.69 2.41 23.87
N LYS A 172 4.78 2.34 25.20
CA LYS A 172 4.84 1.08 25.96
C LYS A 172 3.49 0.36 26.08
N TYR A 173 2.60 0.52 25.09
CA TYR A 173 1.27 -0.09 25.13
C TYR A 173 1.30 -1.57 24.72
N ILE A 174 2.21 -1.95 23.83
CA ILE A 174 2.33 -3.32 23.33
C ILE A 174 3.45 -4.02 24.11
N LYS A 175 3.13 -5.14 24.77
CA LYS A 175 4.09 -5.95 25.53
C LYS A 175 5.01 -5.17 26.50
N ASN A 176 4.59 -3.98 26.97
CA ASN A 176 5.40 -3.05 27.76
C ASN A 176 6.75 -2.65 27.14
N CYS A 177 6.87 -2.77 25.81
CA CYS A 177 8.07 -2.47 25.05
C CYS A 177 7.85 -1.25 24.15
N VAL A 178 8.93 -0.58 23.77
CA VAL A 178 8.91 0.43 22.71
C VAL A 178 9.39 -0.23 21.43
N PHE A 179 8.58 -0.14 20.38
CA PHE A 179 8.91 -0.69 19.07
C PHE A 179 9.22 0.42 18.08
N GLN A 180 10.37 0.32 17.43
CA GLN A 180 10.71 1.15 16.28
C GLN A 180 9.93 0.64 15.05
N CYS A 181 9.18 1.55 14.42
CA CYS A 181 8.49 1.27 13.17
C CYS A 181 9.30 1.77 11.98
N TYR A 182 9.61 0.87 11.06
CA TYR A 182 10.35 1.16 9.85
C TYR A 182 9.37 1.47 8.72
N GLU A 183 9.83 2.31 7.78
CA GLU A 183 9.07 2.76 6.60
C GLU A 183 7.75 3.50 6.90
N SER A 184 7.41 3.71 8.16
CA SER A 184 6.17 4.39 8.59
C SER A 184 6.08 5.87 8.17
N HIS A 185 7.22 6.49 7.83
CA HIS A 185 7.32 7.87 7.40
C HIS A 185 7.13 8.04 5.89
N ILE A 186 7.27 6.96 5.11
CA ILE A 186 7.17 7.03 3.65
C ILE A 186 5.67 7.13 3.28
N PRO A 187 5.28 8.14 2.48
CA PRO A 187 3.89 8.28 2.06
C PRO A 187 3.39 7.08 1.26
N TYR A 188 2.10 6.75 1.40
CA TYR A 188 1.47 5.60 0.73
C TYR A 188 1.66 5.59 -0.79
N LEU A 189 1.49 6.74 -1.45
CA LEU A 189 1.71 6.84 -2.90
C LEU A 189 3.20 6.64 -3.26
N LEU A 190 4.12 7.06 -2.38
CA LEU A 190 5.54 6.88 -2.62
C LEU A 190 5.96 5.41 -2.46
N HIS A 191 5.42 4.68 -1.47
CA HIS A 191 5.59 3.22 -1.42
C HIS A 191 5.12 2.56 -2.72
N PHE A 192 3.94 2.95 -3.22
CA PHE A 192 3.41 2.40 -4.47
C PHE A 192 4.36 2.61 -5.65
N LEU A 193 4.91 3.83 -5.78
CA LEU A 193 5.84 4.14 -6.86
C LEU A 193 7.14 3.35 -6.73
N ILE A 194 7.68 3.22 -5.51
CA ILE A 194 8.92 2.47 -5.23
C ILE A 194 8.73 0.97 -5.50
N ASP A 195 7.71 0.35 -4.92
CA ASP A 195 7.45 -1.10 -5.01
C ASP A 195 7.24 -1.57 -6.45
N HIS A 196 6.70 -0.70 -7.31
CA HIS A 196 6.39 -1.01 -8.70
C HIS A 196 7.36 -0.39 -9.71
N ASN A 197 8.46 0.24 -9.27
CA ASN A 197 9.43 0.91 -10.14
C ASN A 197 8.78 1.94 -11.08
N LEU A 198 7.90 2.78 -10.54
CA LEU A 198 7.17 3.80 -11.28
C LEU A 198 7.76 5.19 -11.03
N PHE A 199 7.74 6.01 -12.07
CA PHE A 199 8.24 7.37 -12.05
C PHE A 199 7.19 8.35 -12.57
N GLY A 200 7.27 9.60 -12.15
CA GLY A 200 6.43 10.66 -12.69
C GLY A 200 6.65 10.82 -14.20
N MET A 201 5.56 11.05 -14.94
CA MET A 201 5.56 11.19 -16.41
C MET A 201 6.22 10.04 -17.17
N ASN A 202 6.18 8.83 -16.61
CA ASN A 202 6.67 7.63 -17.26
C ASN A 202 5.53 6.64 -17.57
N SER A 203 5.79 5.70 -18.47
CA SER A 203 4.83 4.68 -18.89
C SER A 203 4.62 3.62 -17.82
N VAL A 204 3.35 3.25 -17.59
CA VAL A 204 2.98 2.07 -16.78
C VAL A 204 2.73 0.90 -17.74
N HIS A 205 3.49 -0.16 -17.58
CA HIS A 205 3.35 -1.39 -18.36
C HIS A 205 2.47 -2.38 -17.59
N LEU A 206 1.37 -2.83 -18.19
CA LEU A 206 0.40 -3.71 -17.56
C LEU A 206 0.30 -5.05 -18.31
N GLN A 207 0.30 -6.15 -17.57
CA GLN A 207 0.06 -7.49 -18.14
C GLN A 207 -1.42 -7.73 -18.43
N HIS A 208 -2.27 -7.42 -17.44
CA HIS A 208 -3.71 -7.60 -17.52
C HIS A 208 -4.42 -6.38 -16.93
N TRP A 209 -5.50 -5.97 -17.60
CA TRP A 209 -6.32 -4.83 -17.26
C TRP A 209 -7.75 -5.07 -17.75
N TRP A 210 -8.71 -4.39 -17.14
CA TRP A 210 -10.14 -4.47 -17.46
C TRP A 210 -10.70 -3.09 -17.78
N VAL A 211 -11.75 -3.01 -18.57
CA VAL A 211 -12.34 -1.75 -19.05
C VAL A 211 -13.67 -1.49 -18.39
N ARG A 212 -13.90 -0.28 -17.91
CA ARG A 212 -15.20 0.16 -17.39
C ARG A 212 -16.13 0.61 -18.50
N GLN A 213 -17.42 0.36 -18.31
CA GLN A 213 -18.49 0.82 -19.19
C GLN A 213 -19.12 2.13 -18.62
N PRO A 214 -19.76 2.98 -19.45
CA PRO A 214 -19.85 2.90 -20.90
C PRO A 214 -18.56 3.35 -21.60
N LEU A 215 -18.24 2.70 -22.71
CA LEU A 215 -17.15 3.09 -23.59
C LEU A 215 -17.57 4.38 -24.31
N THR A 216 -16.93 5.49 -24.00
CA THR A 216 -17.31 6.82 -24.54
C THR A 216 -16.92 7.05 -26.00
N LEU A 217 -16.34 6.06 -26.69
CA LEU A 217 -16.01 6.20 -28.11
C LEU A 217 -17.18 5.78 -29.00
N SER A 218 -17.93 6.79 -29.43
CA SER A 218 -18.79 6.77 -30.62
C SER A 218 -17.96 6.74 -31.92
N GLY A 219 -17.11 5.73 -32.08
CA GLY A 219 -16.24 5.52 -33.25
C GLY A 219 -15.90 4.04 -33.44
N SER A 220 -16.50 3.45 -34.48
CA SER A 220 -16.61 2.03 -34.81
C SER A 220 -15.31 1.30 -35.23
N SER A 221 -14.15 1.58 -34.62
CA SER A 221 -12.90 0.88 -34.97
C SER A 221 -11.92 0.59 -33.81
N LEU A 222 -12.10 1.19 -32.63
CA LEU A 222 -11.20 0.99 -31.48
C LEU A 222 -11.66 -0.11 -30.50
N HIS A 223 -12.92 -0.54 -30.62
CA HIS A 223 -13.53 -1.54 -29.74
C HIS A 223 -12.88 -2.94 -29.90
N ASP A 224 -12.52 -3.32 -31.12
CA ASP A 224 -12.17 -4.71 -31.42
C ASP A 224 -10.68 -5.06 -31.22
N GLN A 225 -9.81 -4.07 -30.99
CA GLN A 225 -8.36 -4.32 -30.90
C GLN A 225 -7.77 -4.17 -29.49
N MET A 226 -8.47 -3.55 -28.54
CA MET A 226 -7.84 -3.17 -27.28
C MET A 226 -8.11 -4.14 -26.13
N ALA A 227 -9.30 -4.75 -26.04
CA ALA A 227 -9.57 -5.72 -24.98
C ALA A 227 -10.52 -6.83 -25.48
N PRO A 228 -10.18 -8.13 -25.32
CA PRO A 228 -11.17 -9.18 -25.53
C PRO A 228 -12.39 -8.94 -24.63
N THR A 229 -13.58 -9.36 -25.06
CA THR A 229 -14.84 -9.23 -24.31
C THR A 229 -14.76 -9.72 -22.85
N SER A 230 -13.85 -10.67 -22.57
CA SER A 230 -13.54 -11.17 -21.23
C SER A 230 -12.91 -10.15 -20.27
N ARG A 231 -12.47 -8.99 -20.76
CA ARG A 231 -11.85 -7.91 -19.97
C ARG A 231 -12.74 -6.69 -19.82
N ILE A 232 -14.03 -6.79 -20.14
CA ILE A 232 -15.00 -5.71 -19.91
C ILE A 232 -15.64 -5.95 -18.54
N LEU A 233 -15.57 -4.94 -17.66
CA LEU A 233 -16.25 -4.98 -16.36
C LEU A 233 -17.75 -4.80 -16.54
N SER A 234 -18.53 -5.42 -15.66
CA SER A 234 -19.98 -5.26 -15.65
C SER A 234 -20.39 -3.79 -15.46
N ASN A 235 -21.54 -3.42 -16.03
CA ASN A 235 -22.19 -2.11 -15.83
C ASN A 235 -22.42 -1.70 -14.35
N ASN A 236 -22.31 -2.64 -13.40
CA ASN A 236 -22.40 -2.35 -11.96
C ASN A 236 -21.19 -1.58 -11.42
N VAL A 237 -20.08 -1.49 -12.16
CA VAL A 237 -18.91 -0.70 -11.78
C VAL A 237 -18.99 0.66 -12.47
N PRO A 238 -19.43 1.73 -11.78
CA PRO A 238 -19.61 3.02 -12.41
C PRO A 238 -18.26 3.69 -12.71
N ARG A 239 -18.32 4.57 -13.70
CA ARG A 239 -17.22 5.48 -14.02
C ARG A 239 -16.98 6.48 -12.89
N GLN A 240 -15.72 6.83 -12.69
CA GLN A 240 -15.27 7.74 -11.62
C GLN A 240 -14.43 8.92 -12.15
N SER A 241 -14.31 9.06 -13.47
CA SER A 241 -13.56 10.11 -14.14
C SER A 241 -14.26 10.59 -15.42
N TYR A 242 -13.79 11.74 -15.93
CA TYR A 242 -14.17 12.27 -17.24
C TYR A 242 -13.17 11.93 -18.35
N CYS A 243 -12.26 10.98 -18.11
CA CYS A 243 -11.33 10.51 -19.14
C CYS A 243 -12.07 9.85 -20.30
N GLU A 244 -11.42 9.61 -21.44
CA GLU A 244 -12.07 8.92 -22.57
C GLU A 244 -12.13 7.41 -22.32
N PHE A 245 -11.13 6.87 -21.60
CA PHE A 245 -11.13 5.50 -21.09
C PHE A 245 -10.99 5.44 -19.57
N GLU A 246 -11.65 4.45 -18.99
CA GLU A 246 -11.42 4.01 -17.62
C GLU A 246 -11.06 2.53 -17.62
N ILE A 247 -9.92 2.24 -17.02
CA ILE A 247 -9.42 0.88 -16.90
C ILE A 247 -9.09 0.57 -15.45
N ASP A 248 -9.13 -0.70 -15.13
CA ASP A 248 -8.79 -1.26 -13.83
C ASP A 248 -7.66 -2.27 -14.00
N ALA A 249 -6.72 -2.30 -13.07
CA ALA A 249 -5.70 -3.33 -13.02
C ALA A 249 -5.36 -3.68 -11.57
N LEU A 250 -4.89 -4.91 -11.36
CA LEU A 250 -4.28 -5.28 -10.09
C LEU A 250 -2.87 -4.69 -10.02
N ALA A 251 -2.45 -4.26 -8.83
CA ALA A 251 -1.07 -3.84 -8.61
C ALA A 251 -0.04 -4.92 -9.01
N SER A 252 -0.38 -6.20 -8.83
CA SER A 252 0.44 -7.33 -9.27
C SER A 252 0.64 -7.44 -10.79
N ASN A 253 -0.21 -6.78 -11.59
CA ASN A 253 -0.12 -6.81 -13.05
C ASN A 253 0.83 -5.75 -13.62
N ILE A 254 1.43 -4.90 -12.77
CA ILE A 254 2.40 -3.88 -13.19
C ILE A 254 3.75 -4.55 -13.48
N LEU A 255 4.21 -4.41 -14.72
CA LEU A 255 5.41 -5.08 -15.24
C LEU A 255 6.69 -4.26 -15.08
N ASN A 256 6.59 -2.97 -14.72
CA ASN A 256 7.75 -2.07 -14.59
C ASN A 256 8.84 -2.60 -13.64
N VAL A 257 8.46 -3.38 -12.62
CA VAL A 257 9.41 -4.01 -11.69
C VAL A 257 10.35 -5.02 -12.37
N GLN A 258 9.94 -5.63 -13.47
CA GLN A 258 10.76 -6.59 -14.24
C GLN A 258 11.96 -5.91 -14.93
N GLN A 259 11.97 -4.57 -14.99
CA GLN A 259 13.08 -3.79 -15.51
C GLN A 259 14.22 -3.62 -14.50
N LEU A 260 14.00 -3.97 -13.24
CA LEU A 260 14.99 -3.88 -12.18
C LEU A 260 15.94 -5.08 -12.20
N ILE A 261 17.21 -4.82 -11.89
CA ILE A 261 18.20 -5.85 -11.61
C ILE A 261 18.25 -6.01 -10.10
N PRO A 262 17.95 -7.20 -9.54
CA PRO A 262 18.08 -7.42 -8.12
C PRO A 262 19.57 -7.39 -7.75
N ILE A 263 19.92 -6.53 -6.79
CA ILE A 263 21.28 -6.43 -6.25
C ILE A 263 21.18 -6.72 -4.76
N VAL A 264 21.86 -7.75 -4.29
CA VAL A 264 22.00 -8.03 -2.85
C VAL A 264 23.29 -7.40 -2.33
N ARG A 265 23.31 -7.10 -1.03
CA ARG A 265 24.45 -6.41 -0.41
C ARG A 265 25.78 -7.18 -0.58
N SER A 266 25.73 -8.50 -0.61
CA SER A 266 26.91 -9.34 -0.91
C SER A 266 27.47 -9.12 -2.31
N ASP A 267 26.63 -8.77 -3.29
CA ASP A 267 27.06 -8.51 -4.66
C ASP A 267 27.98 -7.30 -4.71
N LEU A 268 27.72 -6.26 -3.92
CA LEU A 268 28.54 -5.04 -3.87
C LEU A 268 29.98 -5.29 -3.42
N HIS A 269 30.21 -6.38 -2.68
CA HIS A 269 31.55 -6.78 -2.22
C HIS A 269 32.20 -7.82 -3.13
N SER A 270 31.48 -8.30 -4.16
CA SER A 270 32.02 -9.25 -5.12
C SER A 270 33.02 -8.56 -6.05
N PRO A 271 34.22 -9.15 -6.29
CA PRO A 271 35.15 -8.63 -7.29
C PRO A 271 34.60 -8.70 -8.72
N LEU A 272 33.49 -9.42 -8.93
CA LEU A 272 32.78 -9.52 -10.21
C LEU A 272 31.71 -8.43 -10.39
N PHE A 273 31.49 -7.58 -9.39
CA PHE A 273 30.50 -6.51 -9.50
C PHE A 273 30.98 -5.43 -10.45
N ASP A 274 30.26 -5.25 -11.55
CA ASP A 274 30.56 -4.21 -12.52
C ASP A 274 30.25 -2.83 -11.92
N MET A 275 31.30 -2.09 -11.55
CA MET A 275 31.22 -0.73 -11.06
C MET A 275 30.61 0.27 -12.08
N GLN A 276 30.48 -0.12 -13.35
CA GLN A 276 29.82 0.70 -14.37
C GLN A 276 28.29 0.55 -14.37
N ILE A 277 27.75 -0.35 -13.54
CA ILE A 277 26.31 -0.50 -13.37
C ILE A 277 25.73 0.79 -12.81
N LYS A 278 24.71 1.26 -13.52
CA LYS A 278 23.95 2.45 -13.19
C LYS A 278 22.79 2.09 -12.26
N LEU A 279 22.91 2.50 -10.99
CA LEU A 279 21.98 2.11 -9.92
C LEU A 279 20.69 2.95 -9.85
N VAL A 280 20.58 4.04 -10.64
CA VAL A 280 19.41 4.93 -10.63
C VAL A 280 18.66 4.80 -11.96
N PRO A 281 17.62 3.95 -12.06
CA PRO A 281 16.97 3.64 -13.33
C PRO A 281 16.35 4.85 -14.02
N SER A 282 15.85 5.83 -13.26
CA SER A 282 15.23 7.05 -13.82
C SER A 282 16.19 7.91 -14.64
N LEU A 283 17.49 7.87 -14.34
CA LEU A 283 18.51 8.62 -15.08
C LEU A 283 18.98 7.89 -16.34
N LYS A 284 18.53 6.64 -16.58
CA LYS A 284 18.91 5.84 -17.75
C LYS A 284 18.72 6.59 -19.06
N LEU A 285 17.54 7.18 -19.25
CA LEU A 285 17.22 7.97 -20.46
C LEU A 285 18.18 9.15 -20.64
N ILE A 286 18.52 9.86 -19.56
CA ILE A 286 19.44 11.00 -19.60
C ILE A 286 20.85 10.53 -19.97
N TRP A 287 21.33 9.48 -19.33
CA TRP A 287 22.67 8.97 -19.62
C TRP A 287 22.78 8.40 -21.05
N ASP A 288 21.76 7.68 -21.51
CA ASP A 288 21.71 7.14 -22.87
C ASP A 288 21.65 8.25 -23.93
N TRP A 289 21.05 9.39 -23.59
CA TRP A 289 21.04 10.59 -24.42
C TRP A 289 22.38 11.35 -24.41
N GLU A 290 23.10 11.39 -23.28
CA GLU A 290 24.41 12.06 -23.20
C GLU A 290 25.53 11.30 -23.91
N HIS A 291 25.55 9.96 -23.81
CA HIS A 291 26.64 9.11 -24.31
C HIS A 291 26.96 9.32 -25.81
N PRO A 292 25.97 9.38 -26.73
CA PRO A 292 26.20 9.68 -28.14
C PRO A 292 26.77 11.08 -28.38
N LYS A 293 26.34 12.08 -27.58
CA LYS A 293 26.81 13.47 -27.71
C LYS A 293 28.27 13.62 -27.31
N LYS A 294 28.71 12.93 -26.26
CA LYS A 294 30.12 12.90 -25.83
C LYS A 294 31.00 12.19 -26.88
N LYS A 295 30.54 11.09 -27.47
CA LYS A 295 31.24 10.42 -28.59
C LYS A 295 31.37 11.32 -29.82
N LYS A 296 30.33 12.07 -30.19
CA LYS A 296 30.36 13.03 -31.31
C LYS A 296 31.28 14.23 -31.04
N LYS A 297 31.25 14.81 -29.83
CA LYS A 297 32.20 15.87 -29.44
C LYS A 297 33.65 15.39 -29.46
N LYS A 298 33.96 14.20 -28.92
CA LYS A 298 35.31 13.63 -28.98
C LYS A 298 35.82 13.38 -30.40
N LYS A 299 34.94 13.03 -31.35
CA LYS A 299 35.29 12.87 -32.77
C LYS A 299 35.52 14.19 -33.51
N GLY A 300 35.00 15.32 -33.01
CA GLY A 300 35.21 16.66 -33.57
C GLY A 300 36.31 17.47 -32.89
N LEU A 301 37.10 16.84 -32.00
CA LEU A 301 38.17 17.45 -31.20
C LEU A 301 39.54 16.80 -31.52
N GLN A 302 39.70 16.30 -32.76
CA GLN A 302 41.03 16.08 -33.33
C GLN A 302 41.41 17.36 -34.07
N TRP A 303 42.13 18.23 -33.38
CA TRP A 303 42.89 19.31 -34.03
C TRP A 303 44.16 18.67 -34.60
N GLU A 304 44.36 18.82 -35.91
CA GLU A 304 45.67 18.65 -36.56
C GLU A 304 46.70 19.63 -35.99
#